data_AF-A0A420FTE4-F1
#
_entry.id   AF-A0A420FTE4-F1
#
_cell.length_a   1.000
_cell.length_b   1.000
_cell.length_c   1.000
_cell.angle_alpha   90.00
_cell.angle_beta   90.00
_cell.angle_gamma   90.00
#
_symmetry.space_group_name_H-M   'P 1'
#
loop_
_entity.id
_entity.type
_entity.pdbx_description
1 polymer ?
#
loop_
_entity_poly.entity_id
_entity_poly.type
_entity_poly.pdbx_seq_one_letter_code
_entity_poly.pdbx_strand_id
1 'polypeptide(L)'
;MNQLSHLPQHKQDELAEIVGIICDITNPAKVILFGSHATGKWVEDEYVDKGTTYTYISDYDILVVLCDKEKGEEVELASKIDNRTGRFKNEVSAIVHSISYINSGLEKGQYFFSDIVKEGITLYDSGEYSFVESEYSDKSTPRVPDESTPDLVTNNPSYFTTGLY
;
A
#
# COMPACT_ATOMS: atom_id res chain seq x y z
N MET A 1 -17.36 13.74 -6.13
CA MET A 1 -16.02 14.34 -6.34
C MET A 1 -15.10 13.19 -6.70
N ASN A 2 -14.31 13.30 -7.77
CA ASN A 2 -13.35 12.25 -8.13
C ASN A 2 -12.20 12.31 -7.10
N GLN A 3 -12.11 11.33 -6.21
CA GLN A 3 -11.10 11.29 -5.14
C GLN A 3 -9.67 11.15 -5.69
N LEU A 4 -9.50 10.78 -6.96
CA LEU A 4 -8.21 10.69 -7.65
C LEU A 4 -7.86 11.97 -8.43
N SER A 5 -8.65 13.05 -8.30
CA SER A 5 -8.44 14.29 -9.05
C SER A 5 -7.11 15.00 -8.79
N HIS A 6 -6.43 14.67 -7.69
CA HIS A 6 -5.07 15.14 -7.39
C HIS A 6 -3.99 14.40 -8.18
N LEU A 7 -4.32 13.25 -8.77
CA LEU A 7 -3.42 12.50 -9.64
C LEU A 7 -3.58 12.95 -11.10
N PRO A 8 -2.48 13.03 -11.87
CA PRO A 8 -2.56 13.22 -13.32
C PRO A 8 -3.42 12.15 -14.01
N GLN A 9 -4.06 12.51 -15.13
CA GLN A 9 -4.99 11.60 -15.83
C GLN A 9 -4.36 10.25 -16.17
N HIS A 10 -3.11 10.22 -16.64
CA HIS A 10 -2.43 8.97 -16.98
C HIS A 10 -2.28 8.02 -15.78
N LYS A 11 -2.07 8.54 -14.56
CA LYS A 11 -2.03 7.73 -13.33
C LYS A 11 -3.42 7.19 -12.96
N GLN A 12 -4.47 7.98 -13.19
CA GLN A 12 -5.84 7.52 -12.98
C GLN A 12 -6.18 6.37 -13.94
N ASP A 13 -5.76 6.48 -15.20
CA ASP A 13 -5.98 5.46 -16.23
C ASP A 13 -5.18 4.18 -15.92
N GLU A 14 -3.92 4.31 -15.48
CA GLU A 14 -3.10 3.19 -15.00
C GLU A 14 -3.76 2.49 -13.81
N LEU A 15 -4.22 3.23 -12.79
CA LEU A 15 -4.90 2.67 -11.63
C LEU A 15 -6.18 1.93 -12.03
N ALA A 16 -6.96 2.47 -12.97
CA ALA A 16 -8.15 1.80 -13.47
C ALA A 16 -7.80 0.47 -14.17
N GLU A 17 -6.71 0.43 -14.93
CA GLU A 17 -6.21 -0.79 -15.57
C GLU A 17 -5.71 -1.82 -14.53
N ILE A 18 -4.97 -1.37 -13.52
CA ILE A 18 -4.50 -2.23 -12.41
C ILE A 18 -5.69 -2.82 -11.66
N VAL A 19 -6.72 -2.02 -11.35
CA VAL A 19 -7.95 -2.50 -10.70
C VAL A 19 -8.64 -3.57 -11.55
N GLY A 20 -8.73 -3.38 -12.87
CA GLY A 20 -9.27 -4.39 -13.77
C GLY A 20 -8.51 -5.72 -13.70
N ILE A 21 -7.17 -5.66 -13.71
CA ILE A 21 -6.32 -6.85 -13.56
C ILE A 21 -6.56 -7.54 -12.22
N ILE A 22 -6.63 -6.78 -11.12
CA ILE A 22 -6.89 -7.33 -9.78
C ILE A 22 -8.26 -8.00 -9.75
N CYS A 23 -9.30 -7.36 -10.26
CA CYS A 23 -10.65 -7.91 -10.34
C CYS A 23 -10.70 -9.23 -11.12
N ASP A 24 -10.00 -9.32 -12.25
CA ASP A 24 -9.90 -10.54 -13.06
C ASP A 24 -9.22 -11.70 -12.32
N ILE A 25 -8.22 -11.40 -11.47
CA ILE A 25 -7.44 -12.43 -10.77
C ILE A 25 -8.15 -12.90 -9.50
N THR A 26 -8.71 -11.97 -8.72
CA THR A 26 -9.06 -12.22 -7.32
C THR A 26 -10.55 -12.15 -6.99
N ASN A 27 -11.39 -11.60 -7.89
CA ASN A 27 -12.80 -11.31 -7.58
C ASN A 27 -12.99 -10.64 -6.18
N PRO A 28 -12.35 -9.48 -5.94
CA PRO A 28 -12.24 -8.91 -4.61
C PRO A 28 -13.58 -8.37 -4.11
N ALA A 29 -13.72 -8.27 -2.79
CA ALA A 29 -14.79 -7.50 -2.17
C ALA A 29 -14.52 -6.00 -2.31
N LYS A 30 -13.27 -5.56 -2.06
CA LYS A 30 -12.85 -4.15 -2.15
C LYS A 30 -11.42 -4.03 -2.64
N VAL A 31 -11.12 -2.93 -3.33
CA VAL A 31 -9.75 -2.52 -3.69
C VAL A 31 -9.56 -1.08 -3.23
N ILE A 32 -8.51 -0.84 -2.44
CA ILE A 32 -8.25 0.46 -1.82
C ILE A 32 -6.82 0.88 -2.13
N LEU A 33 -6.67 2.07 -2.70
CA LEU A 33 -5.39 2.75 -2.84
C LEU A 33 -5.02 3.41 -1.52
N PHE A 34 -3.82 3.20 -1.03
CA PHE A 34 -3.30 3.90 0.14
C PHE A 34 -1.92 4.49 -0.13
N GLY A 35 -1.25 4.97 0.93
CA GLY A 35 0.12 5.45 0.84
C GLY A 35 0.28 6.77 0.08
N SER A 36 1.39 6.89 -0.63
CA SER A 36 1.84 8.17 -1.21
C SER A 36 0.91 8.66 -2.34
N HIS A 37 0.38 7.75 -3.14
CA HIS A 37 -0.56 8.05 -4.22
C HIS A 37 -1.96 8.42 -3.71
N ALA A 38 -2.42 7.84 -2.59
CA ALA A 38 -3.67 8.26 -1.96
C ALA A 38 -3.56 9.65 -1.32
N THR A 39 -2.44 9.96 -0.67
CA THR A 39 -2.22 11.22 0.06
C THR A 39 -1.65 12.36 -0.81
N GLY A 40 -1.30 12.08 -2.06
CA GLY A 40 -0.72 13.06 -2.99
C GLY A 40 0.76 13.40 -2.73
N LYS A 41 1.47 12.58 -1.94
CA LYS A 41 2.89 12.73 -1.60
C LYS A 41 3.81 11.84 -2.44
N TRP A 42 3.30 11.24 -3.50
CA TRP A 42 4.07 10.41 -4.42
C TRP A 42 5.14 11.25 -5.12
N VAL A 43 6.23 10.58 -5.49
CA VAL A 43 7.38 11.17 -6.18
C VAL A 43 7.72 10.29 -7.38
N GLU A 44 8.02 10.93 -8.49
CA GLU A 44 8.54 10.28 -9.69
C GLU A 44 9.64 11.20 -10.25
N ASP A 45 10.81 11.13 -9.62
CA ASP A 45 11.95 11.98 -9.93
C ASP A 45 13.14 11.15 -10.39
N GLU A 46 13.89 11.70 -11.34
CA GLU A 46 15.14 11.14 -11.85
C GLU A 46 16.22 12.22 -11.73
N TYR A 47 17.35 11.88 -11.11
CA TYR A 47 18.48 12.79 -11.00
C TYR A 47 19.81 12.08 -11.28
N VAL A 48 20.76 12.84 -11.84
CA VAL A 48 22.09 12.33 -12.18
C VAL A 48 23.09 12.90 -11.18
N ASP A 49 23.77 12.03 -10.42
CA ASP A 49 24.92 12.41 -9.60
C ASP A 49 26.16 11.63 -10.03
N LYS A 50 27.25 12.35 -10.32
CA LYS A 50 28.56 11.81 -10.73
C LYS A 50 28.50 10.78 -11.88
N GLY A 51 27.57 10.96 -12.82
CA GLY A 51 27.39 10.07 -13.97
C GLY A 51 26.55 8.81 -13.66
N THR A 52 26.07 8.66 -12.43
CA THR A 52 25.08 7.64 -12.05
C THR A 52 23.70 8.27 -12.05
N THR A 53 22.75 7.61 -12.72
CA THR A 53 21.35 8.01 -12.71
C THR A 53 20.64 7.32 -11.55
N TYR A 54 20.01 8.11 -10.69
CA TYR A 54 19.18 7.66 -9.58
C TYR A 54 17.72 7.98 -9.92
N THR A 55 16.86 6.99 -9.80
CA THR A 55 15.43 7.15 -10.05
C THR A 55 14.68 6.80 -8.79
N TYR A 56 13.82 7.71 -8.34
CA TYR A 56 12.89 7.48 -7.24
C TYR A 56 11.47 7.54 -7.77
N ILE A 57 10.88 6.37 -7.96
CA ILE A 57 9.51 6.19 -8.43
C ILE A 57 8.75 5.59 -7.25
N SER A 58 7.68 6.24 -6.82
CA SER A 58 6.82 5.71 -5.76
C SER A 58 5.96 4.57 -6.29
N ASP A 59 5.71 3.58 -5.45
CA ASP A 59 4.88 2.42 -5.80
C ASP A 59 3.39 2.76 -5.67
N TYR A 60 2.55 1.95 -6.31
CA TYR A 60 1.12 1.92 -6.04
C TYR A 60 0.82 0.96 -4.90
N ASP A 61 0.62 1.51 -3.71
CA ASP A 61 0.23 0.74 -2.52
C ASP A 61 -1.26 0.40 -2.57
N ILE A 62 -1.59 -0.88 -2.74
CA ILE A 62 -2.98 -1.34 -2.92
C ILE A 62 -3.33 -2.41 -1.90
N LEU A 63 -4.44 -2.19 -1.18
CA LEU A 63 -5.07 -3.21 -0.34
C LEU A 63 -6.17 -3.89 -1.15
N VAL A 64 -6.03 -5.21 -1.33
CA VAL A 64 -7.02 -6.08 -1.96
C VAL A 64 -7.73 -6.87 -0.86
N VAL A 65 -9.03 -6.62 -0.73
CA VAL A 65 -9.88 -7.29 0.26
C VAL A 65 -10.61 -8.44 -0.38
N LEU A 66 -10.32 -9.65 0.06
CA LEU A 66 -10.98 -10.87 -0.42
C LEU A 66 -12.21 -11.22 0.40
N CYS A 67 -13.09 -12.01 -0.21
CA CYS A 67 -14.16 -12.68 0.52
C CYS A 67 -13.57 -13.82 1.36
N ASP A 68 -14.19 -14.15 2.51
CA ASP A 68 -13.67 -15.22 3.39
C ASP A 68 -13.63 -16.61 2.74
N LYS A 69 -14.34 -16.80 1.61
CA LYS A 69 -14.30 -18.03 0.79
C LYS A 69 -12.96 -18.27 0.10
N GLU A 70 -12.16 -17.22 -0.11
CA GLU A 70 -10.85 -17.23 -0.79
C GLU A 70 -9.67 -17.22 0.19
N LYS A 71 -9.95 -17.47 1.48
CA LYS A 71 -8.93 -17.47 2.54
C LYS A 71 -7.93 -18.60 2.32
N GLY A 72 -6.63 -18.27 2.39
CA GLY A 72 -5.51 -19.20 2.20
C GLY A 72 -4.81 -19.06 0.84
N GLU A 73 -5.40 -18.32 -0.10
CA GLU A 73 -4.80 -18.06 -1.43
C GLU A 73 -4.07 -16.71 -1.51
N GLU A 74 -3.96 -15.97 -0.40
CA GLU A 74 -3.47 -14.58 -0.39
C GLU A 74 -2.09 -14.43 -1.05
N VAL A 75 -1.14 -15.31 -0.72
CA VAL A 75 0.23 -15.28 -1.25
C VAL A 75 0.25 -15.58 -2.75
N GLU A 76 -0.54 -16.56 -3.20
CA GLU A 76 -0.61 -16.93 -4.62
C GLU A 76 -1.26 -15.80 -5.44
N LEU A 77 -2.34 -15.22 -4.93
CA LEU A 77 -3.03 -14.11 -5.58
C LEU A 77 -2.16 -12.85 -5.64
N ALA A 78 -1.45 -12.52 -4.55
CA ALA A 78 -0.48 -11.41 -4.55
C ALA A 78 0.60 -11.61 -5.62
N SER A 79 1.17 -12.82 -5.71
CA SER A 79 2.17 -13.14 -6.75
C SER A 79 1.59 -13.06 -8.17
N LYS A 80 0.34 -13.49 -8.38
CA LYS A 80 -0.33 -13.36 -9.69
C LYS A 80 -0.56 -11.90 -10.08
N ILE A 81 -0.92 -11.04 -9.11
CA ILE A 81 -1.07 -9.60 -9.32
C ILE A 81 0.26 -9.03 -9.78
N ASP A 82 1.31 -9.20 -8.97
CA ASP A 82 2.66 -8.70 -9.25
C ASP A 82 3.14 -9.08 -10.66
N ASN A 83 3.02 -10.36 -11.02
CA ASN A 83 3.39 -10.85 -12.35
C ASN A 83 2.60 -10.19 -13.49
N ARG A 84 1.30 -9.89 -13.30
CA ARG A 84 0.48 -9.25 -14.35
C ARG A 84 0.63 -7.72 -14.39
N THR A 85 1.08 -7.12 -13.30
CA THR A 85 1.30 -5.67 -13.17
C THR A 85 2.76 -5.26 -13.40
N GLY A 86 3.72 -6.19 -13.48
CA GLY A 86 5.15 -5.88 -13.68
C GLY A 86 5.53 -5.14 -14.98
N ARG A 87 4.55 -4.80 -15.83
CA ARG A 87 4.73 -3.93 -17.01
C ARG A 87 4.57 -2.43 -16.73
N PHE A 88 4.00 -2.06 -15.57
CA PHE A 88 3.80 -0.65 -15.22
C PHE A 88 5.13 -0.03 -14.78
N LYS A 89 5.26 1.29 -14.99
CA LYS A 89 6.46 2.03 -14.58
C LYS A 89 6.58 2.09 -13.05
N ASN A 90 5.46 2.30 -12.37
CA ASN A 90 5.37 2.21 -10.92
C ASN A 90 5.10 0.76 -10.54
N GLU A 91 5.85 0.25 -9.56
CA GLU A 91 5.61 -1.09 -9.02
C GLU A 91 4.25 -1.11 -8.30
N VAL A 92 3.58 -2.27 -8.31
CA VAL A 92 2.30 -2.45 -7.63
C VAL A 92 2.54 -3.27 -6.37
N SER A 93 2.53 -2.61 -5.23
CA SER A 93 2.65 -3.24 -3.92
C SER A 93 1.26 -3.65 -3.42
N ALA A 94 0.84 -4.87 -3.78
CA ALA A 94 -0.48 -5.40 -3.43
C ALA A 94 -0.44 -6.21 -2.14
N ILE A 95 -1.17 -5.75 -1.12
CA ILE A 95 -1.42 -6.50 0.12
C ILE A 95 -2.79 -7.15 0.01
N VAL A 96 -2.83 -8.47 0.13
CA VAL A 96 -4.05 -9.27 -0.08
C VAL A 96 -4.46 -9.92 1.24
N HIS A 97 -5.66 -9.59 1.71
CA HIS A 97 -6.21 -10.18 2.93
C HIS A 97 -7.73 -10.38 2.84
N SER A 98 -8.24 -11.40 3.53
CA SER A 98 -9.67 -11.60 3.71
C SER A 98 -10.30 -10.52 4.59
N ILE A 99 -11.58 -10.23 4.35
CA ILE A 99 -12.33 -9.25 5.14
C ILE A 99 -12.38 -9.59 6.63
N SER A 100 -12.49 -10.88 7.00
CA SER A 100 -12.44 -11.29 8.42
C SER A 100 -11.09 -10.97 9.07
N TYR A 101 -9.99 -11.10 8.34
CA TYR A 101 -8.65 -10.76 8.85
C TYR A 101 -8.53 -9.26 9.12
N ILE A 102 -8.98 -8.44 8.15
CA ILE A 102 -8.95 -6.98 8.27
C ILE A 102 -9.85 -6.52 9.42
N ASN A 103 -11.08 -7.03 9.50
CA ASN A 103 -12.01 -6.68 10.57
C ASN A 103 -11.46 -7.08 11.95
N SER A 104 -10.84 -8.26 12.08
CA SER A 104 -10.16 -8.63 13.34
C SER A 104 -9.01 -7.68 13.68
N GLY A 105 -8.29 -7.16 12.68
CA GLY A 105 -7.26 -6.14 12.87
C GLY A 105 -7.84 -4.80 13.36
N LEU A 106 -8.96 -4.37 12.78
CA LEU A 106 -9.66 -3.13 13.17
C LEU A 106 -10.23 -3.22 14.59
N GLU A 107 -10.81 -4.35 14.98
CA GLU A 107 -11.27 -4.62 16.35
C GLU A 107 -10.12 -4.56 17.36
N LYS A 108 -8.94 -5.06 16.98
CA LYS A 108 -7.75 -5.02 17.83
C LYS A 108 -7.03 -3.66 17.82
N GLY A 109 -7.55 -2.68 17.09
CA GLY A 109 -6.96 -1.36 16.96
C GLY A 109 -5.62 -1.35 16.21
N GLN A 110 -5.40 -2.29 15.27
CA GLN A 110 -4.20 -2.27 14.44
C GLN A 110 -4.20 -1.01 13.56
N TYR A 111 -3.22 -0.14 13.79
CA TYR A 111 -3.11 1.15 13.10
C TYR A 111 -2.98 1.00 11.60
N PHE A 112 -2.30 -0.05 11.14
CA PHE A 112 -2.10 -0.30 9.71
C PHE A 112 -3.43 -0.34 8.93
N PHE A 113 -4.38 -1.19 9.35
CA PHE A 113 -5.70 -1.26 8.69
C PHE A 113 -6.58 -0.05 8.97
N SER A 114 -6.47 0.52 10.17
CA SER A 114 -7.26 1.70 10.55
C SER A 114 -6.90 2.92 9.70
N ASP A 115 -5.60 3.16 9.47
CA ASP A 115 -5.11 4.26 8.65
C ASP A 115 -5.51 4.05 7.18
N ILE A 116 -5.42 2.81 6.66
CA ILE A 116 -5.84 2.51 5.28
C ILE A 116 -7.33 2.73 5.06
N VAL A 117 -8.18 2.24 5.98
CA VAL A 117 -9.64 2.40 5.84
C VAL A 117 -10.06 3.87 5.98
N LYS A 118 -9.31 4.68 6.74
CA LYS A 118 -9.60 6.09 6.98
C LYS A 118 -9.04 7.04 5.91
N GLU A 119 -7.80 6.83 5.50
CA GLU A 119 -7.06 7.73 4.59
C GLU A 119 -7.01 7.19 3.15
N GLY A 120 -7.31 5.91 2.94
CA GLY A 120 -7.29 5.29 1.63
C GLY A 120 -8.44 5.73 0.72
N ILE A 121 -8.23 5.55 -0.58
CA ILE A 121 -9.21 5.83 -1.61
C ILE A 121 -9.75 4.51 -2.13
N THR A 122 -11.05 4.27 -1.98
CA THR A 122 -11.71 3.09 -2.55
C THR A 122 -11.73 3.19 -4.07
N LEU A 123 -11.02 2.29 -4.74
CA LEU A 123 -10.97 2.18 -6.19
C LEU A 123 -12.06 1.24 -6.74
N TYR A 124 -12.41 0.21 -5.97
CA TYR A 124 -13.46 -0.74 -6.30
C TYR A 124 -14.17 -1.20 -5.02
N ASP A 125 -15.50 -1.37 -5.11
CA ASP A 125 -16.33 -1.90 -4.05
C ASP A 125 -17.45 -2.77 -4.65
N SER A 126 -17.54 -4.04 -4.22
CA SER A 126 -18.65 -4.92 -4.58
C SER A 126 -19.97 -4.54 -3.91
N GLY A 127 -19.92 -3.78 -2.81
CA GLY A 127 -21.06 -3.38 -1.99
C GLY A 127 -21.59 -4.48 -1.06
N GLU A 128 -21.05 -5.69 -1.12
CA GLU A 128 -21.57 -6.85 -0.37
C GLU A 128 -21.03 -6.96 1.06
N TYR A 129 -19.92 -6.27 1.34
CA TYR A 129 -19.23 -6.37 2.63
C TYR A 129 -18.86 -5.01 3.20
N SER A 130 -18.85 -4.89 4.52
CA SER A 130 -18.51 -3.64 5.24
C SER A 130 -17.40 -3.88 6.25
N PHE A 131 -16.55 -2.87 6.44
CA PHE A 131 -15.59 -2.87 7.54
C PHE A 131 -16.31 -2.63 8.87
N VAL A 132 -15.80 -3.25 9.93
CA VAL A 132 -16.22 -2.93 11.30
C VAL A 132 -15.68 -1.57 11.72
N GLU A 133 -16.40 -0.89 12.61
CA GLU A 133 -15.86 0.33 13.24
C GLU A 133 -14.63 -0.05 14.07
N SER A 134 -13.51 0.65 13.87
CA SER A 134 -12.31 0.37 14.64
C SER A 134 -12.52 0.81 16.10
N GLU A 135 -11.93 0.08 17.05
CA GLU A 135 -11.95 0.50 18.47
C GLU A 135 -11.25 1.86 18.70
N TYR A 136 -10.56 2.39 17.68
CA TYR A 136 -9.79 3.63 17.72
C TYR A 136 -10.55 4.91 17.35
N SER A 137 -11.89 4.89 17.40
CA SER A 137 -12.76 6.02 17.06
C SER A 137 -12.53 7.28 17.91
N ASP A 138 -11.89 7.20 19.09
CA ASP A 138 -11.70 8.37 19.96
C ASP A 138 -10.46 8.26 20.88
N LYS A 139 -9.26 8.61 20.41
CA LYS A 139 -8.12 9.07 21.25
C LYS A 139 -6.96 9.64 20.42
N SER A 140 -6.86 10.96 20.50
CA SER A 140 -5.71 11.78 20.11
C SER A 140 -4.44 11.42 20.89
N THR A 141 -3.62 10.49 20.38
CA THR A 141 -2.25 10.25 20.90
C THR A 141 -1.25 10.02 19.76
N PRO A 142 -0.05 10.64 19.78
CA PRO A 142 0.93 10.52 18.69
C PRO A 142 1.57 9.13 18.59
N ARG A 143 1.93 8.79 17.36
CA ARG A 143 2.53 7.54 16.85
C ARG A 143 3.80 7.11 17.59
N VAL A 144 3.86 5.84 17.98
CA VAL A 144 5.11 5.06 18.09
C VAL A 144 5.08 3.98 17.00
N PRO A 145 6.11 3.88 16.15
CA PRO A 145 6.21 2.78 15.19
C PRO A 145 6.29 1.44 15.92
N ASP A 146 5.53 0.46 15.44
CA ASP A 146 5.55 -0.93 15.91
C ASP A 146 6.91 -1.57 15.55
N GLU A 147 7.77 -1.81 16.55
CA GLU A 147 9.07 -2.51 16.41
C GLU A 147 8.90 -4.03 16.21
N SER A 148 8.14 -4.45 15.21
CA SER A 148 7.97 -5.88 14.89
C SER A 148 8.37 -6.26 13.47
N THR A 149 9.25 -5.48 12.83
CA THR A 149 10.07 -5.97 11.72
C THR A 149 11.42 -6.47 12.25
N PRO A 150 11.77 -7.76 12.13
CA PRO A 150 13.10 -8.23 12.49
C PRO A 150 14.14 -7.64 11.53
N ASP A 151 15.04 -6.80 12.07
CA ASP A 151 16.17 -6.20 11.36
C ASP A 151 17.04 -7.29 10.70
N LEU A 152 17.01 -7.36 9.38
CA LEU A 152 18.03 -8.03 8.59
C LEU A 152 19.25 -7.09 8.45
N VAL A 153 20.22 -7.32 9.34
CA VAL A 153 21.67 -7.16 9.16
C VAL A 153 22.15 -6.31 7.98
N THR A 154 22.84 -5.20 8.26
CA THR A 154 24.15 -4.94 7.63
C THR A 154 25.15 -4.38 8.65
N ASN A 155 26.09 -5.23 9.05
CA ASN A 155 27.39 -4.81 9.59
C ASN A 155 28.13 -3.96 8.54
N ASN A 156 28.55 -2.75 8.91
CA ASN A 156 29.63 -2.07 8.19
C ASN A 156 30.42 -1.14 9.15
N PRO A 157 31.68 -1.47 9.52
CA PRO A 157 32.51 -0.59 10.33
C PRO A 157 33.50 0.16 9.43
N SER A 158 33.20 1.41 9.09
CA SER A 158 34.09 2.42 8.47
C SER A 158 33.28 3.73 8.44
N TYR A 159 33.62 4.83 9.11
CA TYR A 159 34.72 5.74 8.78
C TYR A 159 35.12 6.62 9.99
N PHE A 160 36.42 6.88 10.08
CA PHE A 160 37.10 7.87 10.94
C PHE A 160 36.79 9.32 10.54
N THR A 161 36.76 10.26 11.51
CA THR A 161 37.66 11.45 11.63
C THR A 161 37.05 12.52 12.56
N THR A 162 37.66 12.84 13.71
CA THR A 162 38.65 13.91 14.01
C THR A 162 38.16 15.35 13.83
N GLY A 163 38.23 16.16 14.91
CA GLY A 163 38.08 17.61 14.83
C GLY A 163 37.96 18.30 16.19
N LEU A 164 39.07 18.42 16.93
CA LEU A 164 39.24 19.41 18.01
C LEU A 164 40.34 20.39 17.57
N TYR A 165 39.97 21.66 17.47
CA TYR A 165 40.84 22.82 17.67
C TYR A 165 39.98 23.94 18.27
#